data_AF-A0A653NRP9-F1
#
_entry.id   AF-A0A653NRP9-F1
#
_cell.length_a   1.000
_cell.length_b   1.000
_cell.length_c   1.000
_cell.angle_alpha   90.00
_cell.angle_beta   90.00
_cell.angle_gamma   90.00
#
_symmetry.space_group_name_H-M   'P 1'
#
loop_
_entity.id
_entity.type
_entity.pdbx_description
1 polymer ?
#
loop_
_entity_poly.entity_id
_entity_poly.type
_entity_poly.pdbx_seq_one_letter_code
_entity_poly.pdbx_strand_id
1 'polypeptide(L)'
;MMSRGFKWLLCGVFVASAPVVSAQESADDAPGFELGGAVRFNYGWLDYGPSSGFEPELARIDARGNAGPAFFSLQYRWYDGFDAVHHAYAGWKLEDGSEGATSDIRAGIQQVPFGLLPTASHSFWFGSGYYLGLEDDYDLGVVWQRQSGAHQWHAGVFAGDEYGTGANFDRYSFDVATTEDLPYRERERGIVRYEHTSEADGWETTWGASAFVGRIENRIDGDKHDHTGAAVHGQWVRGPLTLQAQWARYRYDNPEPRIAMSAFMFPFEIASEADVPTFNVAYDVQRTGWFDSITCYNNASATLPVGGDPGLRDSIQNVTGCSFGKGVMLTYVDWIAGKNMWFAGGPGIGVRDPSNDGWHSRLNVNVGFYF
;
A
#
# COMPACT_ATOMS: atom_id res chain seq x y z
N MET A 1 -26.87 15.28 -28.57
CA MET A 1 -26.40 13.89 -28.42
C MET A 1 -26.04 13.73 -26.95
N MET A 2 -26.72 12.82 -26.26
CA MET A 2 -26.91 12.82 -24.81
C MET A 2 -25.61 12.78 -23.99
N SER A 3 -25.49 13.70 -23.03
CA SER A 3 -24.50 13.67 -21.96
C SER A 3 -24.75 12.45 -21.08
N ARG A 4 -23.84 11.46 -21.14
CA ARG A 4 -23.78 10.42 -20.11
C ARG A 4 -23.15 11.04 -18.88
N GLY A 5 -23.95 11.19 -17.81
CA GLY A 5 -23.47 11.62 -16.50
C GLY A 5 -22.43 10.63 -15.99
N PHE A 6 -21.28 11.17 -15.62
CA PHE A 6 -20.17 10.45 -14.99
C PHE A 6 -20.64 9.97 -13.61
N LYS A 7 -20.93 8.67 -13.48
CA LYS A 7 -21.14 8.04 -12.17
C LYS A 7 -19.76 7.72 -11.61
N TRP A 8 -19.35 8.46 -10.59
CA TRP A 8 -18.21 8.10 -9.76
C TRP A 8 -18.58 6.81 -9.01
N LEU A 9 -18.08 5.66 -9.47
CA LEU A 9 -18.01 4.45 -8.64
C LEU A 9 -16.73 4.56 -7.82
N LEU A 10 -16.88 4.61 -6.50
CA LEU A 10 -15.79 4.72 -5.54
C LEU A 10 -15.58 3.35 -4.90
N CYS A 11 -14.72 2.52 -5.49
CA CYS A 11 -14.16 1.36 -4.79
C CYS A 11 -12.95 1.83 -3.98
N GLY A 12 -13.11 1.96 -2.67
CA GLY A 12 -12.00 2.08 -1.71
C GLY A 12 -11.84 0.74 -0.99
N VAL A 13 -10.63 0.19 -0.98
CA VAL A 13 -10.35 -1.19 -0.57
C VAL A 13 -9.02 -1.26 0.18
N PHE A 14 -8.95 -2.08 1.25
CA PHE A 14 -7.78 -2.18 2.12
C PHE A 14 -7.20 -3.57 2.36
N VAL A 15 -6.00 -3.61 2.92
CA VAL A 15 -5.52 -4.73 3.73
C VAL A 15 -5.78 -4.41 5.18
N ALA A 16 -6.52 -5.28 5.87
CA ALA A 16 -6.38 -5.35 7.30
C ALA A 16 -5.07 -6.08 7.57
N SER A 17 -4.10 -5.38 8.15
CA SER A 17 -3.33 -5.99 9.21
C SER A 17 -4.34 -6.30 10.32
N ALA A 18 -4.97 -7.49 10.20
CA ALA A 18 -5.22 -8.30 11.37
C ALA A 18 -3.92 -8.26 12.20
N PRO A 19 -3.95 -8.53 13.53
CA PRO A 19 -2.71 -9.02 14.11
C PRO A 19 -2.23 -10.05 13.11
N VAL A 20 -1.02 -9.86 12.61
CA VAL A 20 -0.22 -11.02 12.29
C VAL A 20 -0.30 -11.71 13.65
N VAL A 21 -1.25 -12.64 13.77
CA VAL A 21 -0.98 -13.86 14.46
C VAL A 21 0.26 -14.25 13.70
N SER A 22 1.40 -13.81 14.25
CA SER A 22 2.60 -14.58 14.25
C SER A 22 2.07 -15.84 14.87
N ALA A 23 1.45 -16.67 14.00
CA ALA A 23 1.40 -18.08 14.16
C ALA A 23 2.88 -18.31 14.25
N GLN A 24 3.32 -18.38 15.51
CA GLN A 24 4.63 -18.79 15.91
C GLN A 24 4.98 -19.84 14.86
N GLU A 25 5.86 -19.49 13.92
CA GLU A 25 6.15 -20.35 12.78
C GLU A 25 6.70 -21.58 13.46
N SER A 26 5.83 -22.58 13.63
CA SER A 26 6.23 -23.84 14.19
C SER A 26 7.28 -24.31 13.22
N ALA A 27 8.48 -24.58 13.75
CA ALA A 27 9.57 -25.21 13.03
C ALA A 27 9.23 -26.67 12.65
N ASP A 28 7.98 -26.92 12.26
CA ASP A 28 7.51 -28.15 11.68
C ASP A 28 7.53 -27.96 10.16
N ASP A 29 8.51 -28.58 9.52
CA ASP A 29 8.56 -28.81 8.06
C ASP A 29 7.42 -29.74 7.57
N ALA A 30 6.46 -30.07 8.45
CA ALA A 30 5.29 -30.84 8.12
C ALA A 30 4.45 -30.12 7.06
N PRO A 31 3.94 -30.84 6.04
CA PRO A 31 3.09 -30.23 5.02
C PRO A 31 1.87 -29.56 5.64
N GLY A 32 1.72 -28.26 5.36
CA GLY A 32 0.63 -27.43 5.82
C GLY A 32 -0.13 -26.84 4.62
N PHE A 33 -1.45 -26.81 4.72
CA PHE A 33 -2.30 -26.07 3.79
C PHE A 33 -3.40 -25.37 4.57
N GLU A 34 -3.54 -24.08 4.34
CA GLU A 34 -4.57 -23.25 4.94
C GLU A 34 -5.31 -22.49 3.85
N LEU A 35 -6.64 -22.54 3.94
CA LEU A 35 -7.54 -21.74 3.13
C LEU A 35 -8.25 -20.76 4.05
N GLY A 36 -8.25 -19.50 3.67
CA GLY A 36 -8.96 -18.44 4.37
C GLY A 36 -9.69 -17.54 3.39
N GLY A 37 -10.24 -16.46 3.92
CA GLY A 37 -10.87 -15.45 3.10
C GLY A 37 -11.38 -14.26 3.90
N ALA A 38 -12.03 -13.35 3.18
CA ALA A 38 -12.80 -12.31 3.81
C ALA A 38 -13.99 -11.87 2.95
N VAL A 39 -15.04 -11.40 3.61
CA VAL A 39 -16.10 -10.61 2.98
C VAL A 39 -16.18 -9.28 3.70
N ARG A 40 -16.32 -8.21 2.94
CA ARG A 40 -16.37 -6.85 3.48
C ARG A 40 -17.43 -6.01 2.85
N PHE A 41 -17.85 -5.03 3.62
CA PHE A 41 -18.85 -4.05 3.26
C PHE A 41 -18.36 -2.67 3.64
N ASN A 42 -18.76 -1.67 2.87
CA ASN A 42 -18.36 -0.31 3.09
C ASN A 42 -19.57 0.63 3.08
N TYR A 43 -19.48 1.68 3.87
CA TYR A 43 -20.38 2.83 3.81
C TYR A 43 -19.53 4.10 3.70
N GLY A 44 -19.86 4.95 2.74
CA GLY A 44 -19.10 6.16 2.45
C GLY A 44 -19.98 7.41 2.42
N TRP A 45 -19.67 8.40 3.25
CA TRP A 45 -20.22 9.76 3.12
C TRP A 45 -19.15 10.71 2.60
N LEU A 46 -19.52 11.60 1.67
CA LEU A 46 -18.63 12.58 1.02
C LEU A 46 -19.22 13.99 1.14
N ASP A 47 -18.38 15.00 1.34
CA ASP A 47 -18.82 16.42 1.28
C ASP A 47 -18.71 17.05 -0.13
N TYR A 48 -17.99 16.42 -1.06
CA TYR A 48 -17.74 16.90 -2.42
C TYR A 48 -18.49 16.13 -3.51
N GLY A 49 -19.38 15.21 -3.14
CA GLY A 49 -20.04 14.34 -4.12
C GLY A 49 -21.18 13.52 -3.54
N PRO A 50 -21.81 12.67 -4.37
CA PRO A 50 -22.82 11.74 -3.89
C PRO A 50 -22.19 10.73 -2.93
N SER A 51 -22.83 10.53 -1.77
CA SER A 51 -22.45 9.48 -0.81
C SER A 51 -22.85 8.11 -1.33
N SER A 52 -22.12 7.06 -0.94
CA SER A 52 -22.53 5.67 -1.17
C SER A 52 -23.31 5.13 0.02
N GLY A 53 -24.26 4.24 -0.27
CA GLY A 53 -24.95 3.48 0.76
C GLY A 53 -24.05 2.41 1.35
N PHE A 54 -24.62 1.50 2.13
CA PHE A 54 -23.91 0.29 2.53
C PHE A 54 -23.83 -0.65 1.33
N GLU A 55 -22.62 -1.02 0.91
CA GLU A 55 -22.36 -1.82 -0.29
C GLU A 55 -21.31 -2.92 -0.03
N PRO A 56 -21.38 -4.06 -0.73
CA PRO A 56 -20.28 -5.01 -0.74
C PRO A 56 -19.02 -4.33 -1.28
N GLU A 57 -17.92 -4.43 -0.54
CA GLU A 57 -16.63 -3.86 -0.94
C GLU A 57 -15.73 -4.94 -1.53
N LEU A 58 -15.64 -6.09 -0.85
CA LEU A 58 -14.72 -7.14 -1.22
C LEU A 58 -15.29 -8.51 -0.86
N ALA A 59 -15.09 -9.48 -1.75
CA ALA A 59 -14.93 -10.87 -1.37
C ALA A 59 -13.50 -11.31 -1.74
N ARG A 60 -12.84 -12.09 -0.89
CA ARG A 60 -11.50 -12.62 -1.19
C ARG A 60 -11.33 -14.05 -0.74
N ILE A 61 -10.40 -14.73 -1.40
CA ILE A 61 -9.91 -16.05 -1.00
C ILE A 61 -8.40 -15.94 -0.80
N ASP A 62 -7.95 -16.58 0.27
CA ASP A 62 -6.56 -16.68 0.70
C ASP A 62 -6.15 -18.16 0.70
N ALA A 63 -5.00 -18.50 0.13
CA ALA A 63 -4.43 -19.83 0.22
C ALA A 63 -2.93 -19.75 0.50
N ARG A 64 -2.48 -20.46 1.53
CA ARG A 64 -1.06 -20.59 1.86
C ARG A 64 -0.72 -22.02 2.21
N GLY A 65 0.51 -22.43 1.95
CA GLY A 65 0.96 -23.75 2.31
C GLY A 65 2.46 -23.93 2.18
N ASN A 66 2.94 -25.02 2.76
CA ASN A 66 4.36 -25.38 2.79
C ASN A 66 4.52 -26.91 2.64
N ALA A 67 5.67 -27.31 2.11
CA ALA A 67 6.11 -28.70 2.05
C ALA A 67 7.64 -28.73 2.13
N GLY A 68 8.18 -29.07 3.31
CA GLY A 68 9.60 -28.86 3.59
C GLY A 68 9.99 -27.39 3.43
N PRO A 69 11.11 -27.06 2.75
CA PRO A 69 11.55 -25.68 2.57
C PRO A 69 10.71 -24.90 1.55
N ALA A 70 9.90 -25.57 0.73
CA ALA A 70 9.04 -24.91 -0.25
C ALA A 70 7.78 -24.36 0.42
N PHE A 71 7.36 -23.17 0.01
CA PHE A 71 6.09 -22.56 0.44
C PHE A 71 5.45 -21.74 -0.68
N PHE A 72 4.18 -21.39 -0.52
CA PHE A 72 3.47 -20.49 -1.42
C PHE A 72 2.44 -19.64 -0.67
N SER A 73 2.07 -18.51 -1.26
CA SER A 73 0.96 -17.67 -0.81
C SER A 73 0.22 -17.10 -2.01
N LEU A 74 -1.11 -17.14 -1.94
CA LEU A 74 -2.02 -16.64 -2.95
C LEU A 74 -3.16 -15.90 -2.27
N GLN A 75 -3.50 -14.73 -2.81
CA GLN A 75 -4.75 -14.03 -2.48
C GLN A 75 -5.36 -13.44 -3.75
N TYR A 76 -6.63 -13.76 -3.95
CA TYR A 76 -7.43 -13.24 -5.06
C TYR A 76 -8.66 -12.50 -4.53
N ARG A 77 -9.01 -11.39 -5.18
CA ARG A 77 -10.00 -10.43 -4.69
C ARG A 77 -11.04 -10.13 -5.76
N TRP A 78 -12.29 -10.09 -5.35
CA TRP A 78 -13.43 -9.66 -6.16
C TRP A 78 -14.04 -8.41 -5.54
N TYR A 79 -14.19 -7.38 -6.36
CA TYR A 79 -14.79 -6.10 -6.02
C TYR A 79 -16.10 -5.91 -6.79
N ASP A 80 -16.79 -4.79 -6.54
CA ASP A 80 -17.87 -4.37 -7.43
C ASP A 80 -17.30 -3.86 -8.76
N GLY A 81 -17.53 -4.63 -9.83
CA GLY A 81 -17.18 -4.26 -11.20
C GLY A 81 -15.89 -4.87 -11.74
N PHE A 82 -14.96 -5.33 -10.89
CA PHE A 82 -13.70 -5.93 -11.32
C PHE A 82 -13.14 -6.91 -10.28
N ASP A 83 -12.11 -7.66 -10.67
CA ASP A 83 -11.38 -8.59 -9.82
C ASP A 83 -9.88 -8.50 -10.10
N ALA A 84 -9.07 -8.84 -9.09
CA ALA A 84 -7.62 -8.69 -9.18
C ALA A 84 -6.89 -9.72 -8.32
N VAL A 85 -5.69 -10.07 -8.76
CA VAL A 85 -4.71 -10.71 -7.90
C VAL A 85 -4.18 -9.67 -6.93
N HIS A 86 -4.07 -10.04 -5.66
CA HIS A 86 -3.37 -9.22 -4.68
C HIS A 86 -1.92 -9.69 -4.52
N HIS A 87 -1.72 -10.98 -4.33
CA HIS A 87 -0.39 -11.58 -4.36
C HIS A 87 -0.51 -13.04 -4.80
N ALA A 88 0.54 -13.55 -5.45
CA ALA A 88 0.65 -14.92 -5.90
C ALA A 88 2.13 -15.27 -6.09
N TYR A 89 2.75 -15.88 -5.08
CA TYR A 89 4.17 -16.25 -5.15
C TYR A 89 4.42 -17.64 -4.58
N ALA A 90 5.51 -18.24 -5.03
CA ALA A 90 6.13 -19.40 -4.42
C ALA A 90 7.50 -19.01 -3.87
N GLY A 91 7.95 -19.70 -2.82
CA GLY A 91 9.24 -19.43 -2.21
C GLY A 91 9.92 -20.67 -1.68
N TRP A 92 11.18 -20.47 -1.31
CA TRP A 92 12.06 -21.51 -0.81
C TRP A 92 12.88 -20.99 0.37
N LYS A 93 12.76 -21.65 1.52
CA LYS A 93 13.56 -21.39 2.72
C LYS A 93 15.01 -21.83 2.47
N LEU A 94 15.96 -20.96 2.76
CA LEU A 94 17.38 -21.21 2.55
C LEU A 94 18.02 -21.73 3.84
N GLU A 95 18.76 -22.83 3.74
CA GLU A 95 19.67 -23.28 4.80
C GLU A 95 20.93 -22.42 4.74
N ASP A 96 21.01 -21.38 5.57
CA ASP A 96 22.09 -20.40 5.52
C ASP A 96 23.18 -20.61 6.60
N GLY A 97 23.10 -21.74 7.33
CA GLY A 97 24.12 -22.24 8.27
C GLY A 97 24.46 -21.31 9.43
N SER A 98 23.76 -20.18 9.55
CA SER A 98 24.01 -19.13 10.52
C SER A 98 23.00 -19.29 11.64
N GLU A 99 23.44 -19.73 12.83
CA GLU A 99 22.54 -19.95 13.96
C GLU A 99 21.67 -18.70 14.22
N GLY A 100 20.35 -18.87 14.21
CA GLY A 100 19.38 -17.79 14.48
C GLY A 100 19.10 -16.84 13.31
N ALA A 101 19.61 -17.12 12.10
CA ALA A 101 19.17 -16.43 10.89
C ALA A 101 18.09 -17.24 10.16
N THR A 102 17.16 -16.53 9.51
CA THR A 102 16.15 -17.12 8.63
C THR A 102 16.17 -16.37 7.31
N SER A 103 16.30 -17.10 6.21
CA SER A 103 16.32 -16.52 4.85
C SER A 103 15.40 -17.30 3.92
N ASP A 104 14.84 -16.62 2.94
CA ASP A 104 14.09 -17.23 1.85
C ASP A 104 14.20 -16.41 0.56
N ILE A 105 13.91 -17.08 -0.55
CA ILE A 105 13.70 -16.46 -1.86
C ILE A 105 12.26 -16.68 -2.26
N ARG A 106 11.60 -15.64 -2.77
CA ARG A 106 10.23 -15.66 -3.28
C ARG A 106 10.20 -15.20 -4.72
N ALA A 107 9.40 -15.86 -5.55
CA ALA A 107 9.19 -15.53 -6.95
C ALA A 107 7.69 -15.54 -7.28
N GLY A 108 7.23 -14.47 -7.94
CA GLY A 108 5.83 -14.26 -8.30
C GLY A 108 5.39 -12.82 -8.06
N ILE A 109 4.08 -12.63 -7.98
CA ILE A 109 3.43 -11.35 -7.66
C ILE A 109 3.49 -11.19 -6.14
N GLN A 110 4.24 -10.21 -5.66
CA GLN A 110 4.57 -10.08 -4.23
C GLN A 110 4.92 -8.64 -3.86
N GLN A 111 4.77 -8.31 -2.57
CA GLN A 111 4.99 -6.96 -2.10
C GLN A 111 6.40 -6.45 -2.44
N VAL A 112 6.49 -5.26 -3.02
CA VAL A 112 7.75 -4.54 -3.24
C VAL A 112 8.25 -4.00 -1.90
N PRO A 113 9.43 -4.44 -1.42
CA PRO A 113 9.88 -4.09 -0.08
C PRO A 113 10.46 -2.67 -0.03
N PHE A 114 9.60 -1.66 0.01
CA PHE A 114 9.96 -0.23 0.11
C PHE A 114 9.37 0.41 1.37
N GLY A 115 10.11 1.32 2.00
CA GLY A 115 9.65 2.05 3.20
C GLY A 115 9.29 1.17 4.40
N LEU A 116 8.37 1.64 5.24
CA LEU A 116 7.76 0.90 6.35
C LEU A 116 6.92 -0.25 5.83
N LEU A 117 7.20 -1.45 6.34
CA LEU A 117 6.43 -2.65 6.03
C LEU A 117 5.67 -3.16 7.26
N PRO A 118 4.52 -3.82 7.07
CA PRO A 118 3.85 -4.04 5.79
C PRO A 118 3.19 -2.76 5.25
N THR A 119 2.90 -1.79 6.12
CA THR A 119 2.18 -0.55 5.79
C THR A 119 2.72 0.61 6.64
N ALA A 120 2.68 1.82 6.09
CA ALA A 120 2.98 3.10 6.73
C ALA A 120 1.67 3.81 7.15
N SER A 121 0.70 3.06 7.68
CA SER A 121 -0.58 3.56 8.18
C SER A 121 -1.26 2.53 9.09
N HIS A 122 -2.26 2.98 9.85
CA HIS A 122 -3.14 2.16 10.69
C HIS A 122 -4.61 2.19 10.23
N SER A 123 -4.94 3.03 9.24
CA SER A 123 -6.31 3.28 8.79
C SER A 123 -6.74 2.42 7.60
N PHE A 124 -8.05 2.36 7.37
CA PHE A 124 -8.64 1.93 6.10
C PHE A 124 -8.49 3.01 5.02
N TRP A 125 -7.68 4.07 5.10
CA TRP A 125 -7.44 4.94 3.91
C TRP A 125 -5.96 5.21 3.62
N PHE A 126 -5.06 4.48 4.30
CA PHE A 126 -3.61 4.59 4.13
C PHE A 126 -3.13 6.06 4.22
N GLY A 127 -1.87 6.30 3.85
CA GLY A 127 -1.36 7.62 3.51
C GLY A 127 -1.29 7.82 2.00
N SER A 128 -0.80 8.97 1.58
CA SER A 128 -0.55 9.28 0.17
C SER A 128 0.48 8.35 -0.49
N GLY A 129 1.41 7.78 0.28
CA GLY A 129 2.41 6.81 -0.22
C GLY A 129 1.80 5.59 -0.88
N TYR A 130 0.68 5.07 -0.35
CA TYR A 130 -0.06 3.95 -0.94
C TYR A 130 -0.54 4.24 -2.35
N TYR A 131 -1.16 5.41 -2.55
CA TYR A 131 -1.66 5.83 -3.87
C TYR A 131 -0.56 6.23 -4.86
N LEU A 132 0.69 6.31 -4.39
CA LEU A 132 1.86 6.59 -5.21
C LEU A 132 2.64 5.32 -5.58
N GLY A 133 2.16 4.13 -5.21
CA GLY A 133 2.87 2.86 -5.46
C GLY A 133 4.11 2.68 -4.58
N LEU A 134 4.19 3.38 -3.44
CA LEU A 134 5.34 3.32 -2.51
C LEU A 134 5.07 2.43 -1.29
N GLU A 135 3.82 2.02 -1.09
CA GLU A 135 3.36 1.25 0.06
C GLU A 135 2.31 0.24 -0.42
N ASP A 136 2.33 -0.97 0.14
CA ASP A 136 1.36 -2.04 -0.17
C ASP A 136 1.15 -2.29 -1.68
N ASP A 137 2.27 -2.30 -2.42
CA ASP A 137 2.41 -2.44 -3.87
C ASP A 137 3.01 -3.83 -4.22
N TYR A 138 2.48 -4.56 -5.22
CA TYR A 138 2.68 -6.02 -5.36
C TYR A 138 3.21 -6.52 -6.71
N ASP A 139 4.32 -6.02 -7.22
CA ASP A 139 4.84 -6.43 -8.53
C ASP A 139 5.24 -7.90 -8.74
N LEU A 140 5.33 -8.27 -10.03
CA LEU A 140 5.94 -9.52 -10.48
C LEU A 140 7.48 -9.45 -10.39
N GLY A 141 8.05 -10.24 -9.49
CA GLY A 141 9.50 -10.25 -9.29
C GLY A 141 10.06 -11.43 -8.50
N VAL A 142 11.34 -11.30 -8.15
CA VAL A 142 12.09 -12.20 -7.27
C VAL A 142 12.66 -11.37 -6.12
N VAL A 143 12.42 -11.79 -4.88
CA VAL A 143 12.94 -11.15 -3.67
C VAL A 143 13.65 -12.18 -2.82
N TRP A 144 14.86 -11.83 -2.39
CA TRP A 144 15.53 -12.46 -1.29
C TRP A 144 15.29 -11.64 -0.03
N GLN A 145 15.02 -12.30 1.09
CA GLN A 145 14.93 -11.66 2.39
C GLN A 145 15.68 -12.48 3.45
N ARG A 146 16.15 -11.78 4.49
CA ARG A 146 16.87 -12.38 5.60
C ARG A 146 16.67 -11.60 6.90
N GLN A 147 16.23 -12.32 7.92
CA GLN A 147 16.26 -11.87 9.31
C GLN A 147 17.48 -12.50 10.00
N SER A 148 18.26 -11.69 10.73
CA SER A 148 19.39 -12.16 11.53
C SER A 148 19.53 -11.31 12.79
N GLY A 149 19.06 -11.83 13.93
CA GLY A 149 19.00 -11.08 15.17
C GLY A 149 18.13 -9.83 15.02
N ALA A 150 18.72 -8.66 15.19
CA ALA A 150 18.07 -7.35 15.09
C ALA A 150 17.99 -6.78 13.66
N HIS A 151 18.44 -7.52 12.64
CA HIS A 151 18.62 -7.02 11.29
C HIS A 151 17.68 -7.71 10.31
N GLN A 152 16.93 -6.93 9.53
CA GLN A 152 16.10 -7.41 8.44
C GLN A 152 16.58 -6.83 7.12
N TRP A 153 16.83 -7.70 6.14
CA TRP A 153 17.25 -7.34 4.79
C TRP A 153 16.26 -7.83 3.76
N HIS A 154 16.07 -7.01 2.72
CA HIS A 154 15.43 -7.42 1.47
C HIS A 154 16.27 -6.93 0.28
N ALA A 155 16.37 -7.78 -0.74
CA ALA A 155 16.88 -7.40 -2.05
C ALA A 155 15.99 -8.03 -3.12
N GLY A 156 15.53 -7.22 -4.07
CA GLY A 156 14.55 -7.66 -5.06
C GLY A 156 14.84 -7.14 -6.46
N VAL A 157 14.36 -7.89 -7.45
CA VAL A 157 14.26 -7.47 -8.84
C VAL A 157 12.85 -7.76 -9.36
N PHE A 158 12.23 -6.77 -9.97
CA PHE A 158 10.87 -6.82 -10.49
C PHE A 158 10.91 -6.53 -11.99
N ALA A 159 10.05 -7.21 -12.76
CA ALA A 159 10.00 -7.04 -14.22
C ALA A 159 9.17 -5.81 -14.64
N GLY A 160 8.30 -5.33 -13.75
CA GLY A 160 7.34 -4.24 -13.89
C GLY A 160 6.10 -4.56 -13.04
N ASP A 161 5.02 -3.83 -13.29
CA ASP A 161 3.69 -4.06 -12.66
C ASP A 161 3.21 -5.51 -12.82
N GLU A 162 2.21 -5.93 -12.03
CA GLU A 162 1.75 -7.33 -11.94
C GLU A 162 1.32 -7.93 -13.28
N TYR A 163 0.87 -7.08 -14.20
CA TYR A 163 0.39 -7.47 -15.51
C TYR A 163 1.37 -7.12 -16.65
N GLY A 164 2.39 -6.30 -16.37
CA GLY A 164 3.45 -5.84 -17.26
C GLY A 164 3.02 -4.89 -18.39
N THR A 165 1.79 -4.37 -18.35
CA THR A 165 1.19 -3.62 -19.49
C THR A 165 0.99 -2.13 -19.26
N GLY A 166 0.73 -1.68 -18.03
CA GLY A 166 0.18 -0.35 -17.72
C GLY A 166 -1.23 -0.06 -18.25
N ALA A 167 -1.78 -0.89 -19.13
CA ALA A 167 -3.08 -0.66 -19.77
C ALA A 167 -4.25 -1.33 -19.04
N ASN A 168 -3.98 -2.23 -18.10
CA ASN A 168 -4.99 -2.83 -17.24
C ASN A 168 -5.18 -1.98 -15.98
N PHE A 169 -6.32 -1.29 -15.87
CA PHE A 169 -6.64 -0.50 -14.68
C PHE A 169 -7.35 -1.34 -13.60
N ASP A 170 -7.82 -2.54 -13.95
CA ASP A 170 -8.52 -3.47 -13.07
C ASP A 170 -7.47 -4.22 -12.22
N ARG A 171 -6.89 -3.49 -11.26
CA ARG A 171 -5.76 -3.93 -10.44
C ARG A 171 -5.84 -3.43 -9.00
N TYR A 172 -5.12 -4.12 -8.12
CA TYR A 172 -5.03 -3.77 -6.70
C TYR A 172 -3.95 -2.71 -6.43
N SER A 173 -2.73 -2.95 -6.92
CA SER A 173 -1.58 -2.09 -6.71
C SER A 173 -1.67 -0.81 -7.54
N PHE A 174 -1.06 0.24 -7.02
CA PHE A 174 -1.01 1.54 -7.68
C PHE A 174 0.27 1.65 -8.49
N ASP A 175 0.20 1.31 -9.78
CA ASP A 175 1.34 1.47 -10.70
C ASP A 175 1.07 2.49 -11.79
N VAL A 176 2.13 2.81 -12.54
CA VAL A 176 2.05 3.61 -13.76
C VAL A 176 1.00 3.06 -14.73
N ALA A 177 0.16 3.96 -15.23
CA ALA A 177 -0.90 3.69 -16.18
C ALA A 177 -0.54 4.22 -17.58
N THR A 178 -0.90 3.43 -18.59
CA THR A 178 -0.84 3.84 -19.99
C THR A 178 -2.14 4.57 -20.35
N THR A 179 -2.06 5.89 -20.50
CA THR A 179 -3.18 6.72 -20.98
C THR A 179 -2.87 7.31 -22.35
N GLU A 180 -3.83 8.00 -22.96
CA GLU A 180 -3.61 8.70 -24.25
C GLU A 180 -2.59 9.84 -24.11
N ASP A 181 -2.67 10.61 -23.02
CA ASP A 181 -1.81 11.78 -22.79
C ASP A 181 -0.48 11.43 -22.10
N LEU A 182 -0.47 10.40 -21.26
CA LEU A 182 0.71 9.91 -20.53
C LEU A 182 0.87 8.40 -20.79
N PRO A 183 1.48 8.02 -21.93
CA PRO A 183 1.46 6.64 -22.42
C PRO A 183 2.61 5.81 -21.85
N TYR A 184 2.74 5.73 -20.52
CA TYR A 184 3.86 5.01 -19.88
C TYR A 184 3.43 3.67 -19.29
N ARG A 185 4.41 2.79 -19.05
CA ARG A 185 4.26 1.60 -18.19
C ARG A 185 5.52 1.36 -17.37
N GLU A 186 5.38 0.68 -16.24
CA GLU A 186 6.52 0.29 -15.42
C GLU A 186 7.35 -0.82 -16.05
N ARG A 187 8.65 -0.82 -15.75
CA ARG A 187 9.64 -1.76 -16.27
C ARG A 187 10.58 -2.21 -15.17
N GLU A 188 11.67 -2.87 -15.57
CA GLU A 188 12.60 -3.49 -14.65
C GLU A 188 12.97 -2.57 -13.47
N ARG A 189 12.81 -3.06 -12.23
CA ARG A 189 13.06 -2.33 -10.99
C ARG A 189 13.88 -3.20 -10.04
N GLY A 190 15.03 -2.71 -9.59
CA GLY A 190 15.86 -3.34 -8.57
C GLY A 190 15.75 -2.55 -7.26
N ILE A 191 15.57 -3.25 -6.14
CA ILE A 191 15.35 -2.63 -4.82
C ILE A 191 16.20 -3.30 -3.74
N VAL A 192 16.65 -2.49 -2.79
CA VAL A 192 17.25 -2.94 -1.54
C VAL A 192 16.57 -2.22 -0.37
N ARG A 193 16.33 -2.96 0.70
CA ARG A 193 15.79 -2.44 1.94
C ARG A 193 16.46 -3.07 3.14
N TYR A 194 16.66 -2.26 4.16
CA TYR A 194 17.24 -2.66 5.43
C TYR A 194 16.47 -2.07 6.61
N GLU A 195 16.35 -2.86 7.68
CA GLU A 195 15.87 -2.41 8.98
C GLU A 195 16.73 -2.95 10.12
N HIS A 196 16.76 -2.17 11.19
CA HIS A 196 17.32 -2.54 12.46
C HIS A 196 16.33 -2.29 13.59
N THR A 197 16.08 -3.31 14.41
CA THR A 197 15.21 -3.23 15.60
C THR A 197 16.04 -3.26 16.87
N SER A 198 15.75 -2.37 17.81
CA SER A 198 16.41 -2.31 19.11
C SER A 198 15.41 -2.02 20.22
N GLU A 199 15.71 -2.48 21.42
CA GLU A 199 14.90 -2.19 22.61
C GLU A 199 15.72 -1.40 23.63
N ALA A 200 15.19 -0.25 24.07
CA ALA A 200 15.82 0.60 25.09
C ALA A 200 14.76 1.39 25.87
N ASP A 201 14.91 1.47 27.19
CA ASP A 201 14.04 2.28 28.08
C ASP A 201 12.52 2.03 27.93
N GLY A 202 12.15 0.78 27.59
CA GLY A 202 10.76 0.37 27.36
C GLY A 202 10.19 0.79 26.01
N TRP A 203 11.04 1.27 25.10
CA TRP A 203 10.72 1.46 23.69
C TRP A 203 11.30 0.32 22.85
N GLU A 204 10.47 -0.29 22.02
CA GLU A 204 10.93 -1.04 20.84
C GLU A 204 11.02 -0.04 19.69
N THR A 205 12.17 0.02 19.05
CA THR A 205 12.51 1.01 18.04
C THR A 205 13.06 0.33 16.80
N THR A 206 12.38 0.51 15.67
CA THR A 206 12.84 0.06 14.36
C THR A 206 13.21 1.28 13.53
N TRP A 207 14.36 1.26 12.89
CA TRP A 207 14.75 2.24 11.85
C TRP A 207 15.18 1.51 10.61
N GLY A 208 14.87 2.08 9.45
CA GLY A 208 15.24 1.48 8.17
C GLY A 208 15.43 2.49 7.06
N ALA A 209 15.93 1.96 5.96
CA ALA A 209 16.06 2.67 4.71
C ALA A 209 15.82 1.72 3.54
N SER A 210 15.35 2.28 2.44
CA SER A 210 15.18 1.55 1.17
C SER A 210 15.53 2.44 0.00
N ALA A 211 15.95 1.82 -1.09
CA ALA A 211 16.17 2.50 -2.35
C ALA A 211 15.92 1.55 -3.51
N PHE A 212 15.36 2.09 -4.59
CA PHE A 212 15.20 1.38 -5.84
C PHE A 212 15.70 2.19 -7.03
N VAL A 213 16.11 1.46 -8.06
CA VAL A 213 16.40 1.99 -9.39
C VAL A 213 15.64 1.12 -10.40
N GLY A 214 14.96 1.76 -11.34
CA GLY A 214 14.16 1.08 -12.33
C GLY A 214 13.90 1.96 -13.54
N ARG A 215 12.91 1.57 -14.36
CA ARG A 215 12.57 2.28 -15.58
C ARG A 215 11.06 2.35 -15.80
N ILE A 216 10.65 3.31 -16.62
CA ILE A 216 9.36 3.34 -17.31
C ILE A 216 9.60 3.33 -18.82
N GLU A 217 8.64 2.84 -19.58
CA GLU A 217 8.69 2.80 -21.05
C GLU A 217 7.51 3.58 -21.64
N ASN A 218 7.80 4.50 -22.55
CA ASN A 218 6.80 5.15 -23.39
C ASN A 218 6.26 4.15 -24.43
N ARG A 219 4.94 3.96 -24.47
CA ARG A 219 4.27 2.95 -25.30
C ARG A 219 4.10 3.34 -26.75
N ILE A 220 4.35 4.60 -27.10
CA ILE A 220 4.24 5.11 -28.47
C ILE A 220 5.53 4.84 -29.24
N ASP A 221 6.68 5.22 -28.68
CA ASP A 221 7.99 5.14 -29.36
C ASP A 221 8.92 4.06 -28.78
N GLY A 222 8.65 3.55 -27.56
CA GLY A 222 9.45 2.55 -26.88
C GLY A 222 10.62 3.12 -26.09
N ASP A 223 10.73 4.45 -25.98
CA ASP A 223 11.79 5.10 -25.20
C ASP A 223 11.65 4.75 -23.72
N LYS A 224 12.80 4.56 -23.06
CA LYS A 224 12.86 4.23 -21.63
C LYS A 224 13.41 5.40 -20.85
N HIS A 225 12.76 5.70 -19.72
CA HIS A 225 13.17 6.72 -18.77
C HIS A 225 13.48 6.09 -17.42
N ASP A 226 14.39 6.69 -16.67
CA ASP A 226 14.75 6.20 -15.35
C ASP A 226 13.62 6.48 -14.35
N HIS A 227 13.42 5.54 -13.42
CA HIS A 227 12.51 5.67 -12.28
C HIS A 227 13.26 5.28 -11.01
N THR A 228 13.39 6.21 -10.07
CA THR A 228 14.18 6.01 -8.86
C THR A 228 13.41 6.43 -7.63
N GLY A 229 13.76 5.83 -6.49
CA GLY A 229 13.20 6.22 -5.22
C GLY A 229 14.06 5.82 -4.05
N ALA A 230 13.91 6.55 -2.95
CA ALA A 230 14.59 6.29 -1.69
C ALA A 230 13.69 6.65 -0.53
N ALA A 231 13.80 5.92 0.58
CA ALA A 231 13.10 6.23 1.81
C ALA A 231 13.97 5.98 3.03
N VAL A 232 13.73 6.75 4.08
CA VAL A 232 14.15 6.47 5.45
C VAL A 232 12.93 6.46 6.34
N HIS A 233 12.92 5.58 7.32
CA HIS A 233 11.75 5.39 8.15
C HIS A 233 12.07 4.89 9.54
N GLY A 234 11.10 5.02 10.44
CA GLY A 234 11.15 4.40 11.74
C GLY A 234 9.79 4.21 12.39
N GLN A 235 9.78 3.29 13.36
CA GLN A 235 8.65 2.94 14.20
C GLN A 235 9.10 2.87 15.65
N TRP A 236 8.33 3.47 16.55
CA TRP A 236 8.56 3.44 18.00
C TRP A 236 7.31 2.91 18.69
N VAL A 237 7.48 1.83 19.44
CA VAL A 237 6.39 1.21 20.20
C VAL A 237 6.74 1.27 21.69
N ARG A 238 5.80 1.76 22.51
CA ARG A 238 5.90 1.75 23.97
C ARG A 238 4.55 1.52 24.62
N GLY A 239 4.37 0.31 25.15
CA GLY A 239 3.09 -0.11 25.70
C GLY A 239 2.00 0.02 24.63
N PRO A 240 0.89 0.74 24.88
CA PRO A 240 -0.19 0.92 23.90
C PRO A 240 0.11 1.94 22.79
N LEU A 241 1.21 2.70 22.86
CA LEU A 241 1.49 3.77 21.91
C LEU A 241 2.42 3.26 20.80
N THR A 242 2.01 3.49 19.56
CA THR A 242 2.83 3.31 18.35
C THR A 242 2.97 4.63 17.62
N LEU A 243 4.19 5.00 17.27
CA LEU A 243 4.53 6.13 16.43
C LEU A 243 5.25 5.62 15.18
N GLN A 244 4.92 6.16 14.01
CA GLN A 244 5.66 5.89 12.78
C GLN A 244 6.00 7.20 12.09
N ALA A 245 7.17 7.25 11.46
CA ALA A 245 7.57 8.36 10.61
C ALA A 245 8.35 7.83 9.42
N GLN A 246 8.10 8.42 8.24
CA GLN A 246 8.81 8.09 7.02
C GLN A 246 8.98 9.36 6.18
N TRP A 247 10.13 9.45 5.52
CA TRP A 247 10.31 10.32 4.38
C TRP A 247 10.70 9.45 3.19
N ALA A 248 9.92 9.53 2.12
CA ALA A 248 10.25 8.92 0.85
C ALA A 248 10.40 10.00 -0.22
N ARG A 249 11.19 9.73 -1.25
CA ARG A 249 11.23 10.48 -2.50
C ARG A 249 11.16 9.51 -3.65
N TYR A 250 10.42 9.88 -4.68
CA TYR A 250 10.42 9.20 -5.97
C TYR A 250 10.65 10.21 -7.09
N ARG A 251 11.15 9.70 -8.22
CA ARG A 251 11.37 10.47 -9.44
C ARG A 251 11.15 9.59 -10.67
N TYR A 252 10.37 10.09 -11.61
CA TYR A 252 10.25 9.59 -12.97
C TYR A 252 10.94 10.59 -13.90
N ASP A 253 11.94 10.15 -14.66
CA ASP A 253 12.70 10.99 -15.60
C ASP A 253 12.01 11.14 -16.98
N ASN A 254 10.68 11.17 -16.99
CA ASN A 254 9.92 11.46 -18.19
C ASN A 254 9.90 12.98 -18.51
N PRO A 255 9.63 13.38 -19.77
CA PRO A 255 9.60 14.79 -20.16
C PRO A 255 8.49 15.60 -19.50
N GLU A 256 7.36 14.97 -19.16
CA GLU A 256 6.21 15.62 -18.56
C GLU A 256 6.39 15.80 -17.03
N PRO A 257 5.82 16.87 -16.44
CA PRO A 257 5.89 17.10 -14.99
C PRO A 257 5.00 16.13 -14.18
N ARG A 258 4.32 15.20 -14.85
CA ARG A 258 3.33 14.29 -14.29
C ARG A 258 3.48 12.91 -14.90
N ILE A 259 2.94 11.92 -14.20
CA ILE A 259 2.74 10.57 -14.71
C ILE A 259 1.34 10.10 -14.33
N ALA A 260 0.75 9.23 -15.16
CA ALA A 260 -0.52 8.61 -14.85
C ALA A 260 -0.28 7.36 -13.99
N MET A 261 -1.10 7.20 -12.95
CA MET A 261 -1.18 6.01 -12.10
C MET A 261 -2.57 5.41 -12.23
N SER A 262 -2.75 4.13 -11.94
CA SER A 262 -4.09 3.57 -11.77
C SER A 262 -4.13 2.41 -10.81
N ALA A 263 -5.26 2.30 -10.12
CA ALA A 263 -5.75 1.08 -9.51
C ALA A 263 -7.28 1.20 -9.45
N PHE A 264 -7.99 0.11 -9.15
CA PHE A 264 -9.45 0.14 -8.99
C PHE A 264 -10.20 0.73 -10.21
N MET A 265 -9.80 0.33 -11.42
CA MET A 265 -10.40 0.64 -12.73
C MET A 265 -10.14 2.04 -13.30
N PHE A 266 -9.64 3.00 -12.51
CA PHE A 266 -9.55 4.40 -12.95
C PHE A 266 -8.13 4.96 -12.86
N PRO A 267 -7.64 5.60 -13.94
CA PRO A 267 -6.39 6.32 -13.90
C PRO A 267 -6.56 7.71 -13.29
N PHE A 268 -5.47 8.22 -12.72
CA PHE A 268 -5.35 9.58 -12.23
C PHE A 268 -3.90 10.04 -12.38
N GLU A 269 -3.66 11.34 -12.28
CA GLU A 269 -2.32 11.90 -12.44
C GLU A 269 -1.65 12.17 -11.09
N ILE A 270 -0.33 11.95 -11.06
CA ILE A 270 0.54 12.35 -9.98
C ILE A 270 1.69 13.22 -10.51
N ALA A 271 2.31 14.03 -9.65
CA ALA A 271 3.58 14.68 -9.98
C ALA A 271 4.66 13.63 -10.32
N SER A 272 5.53 13.89 -11.30
CA SER A 272 6.60 12.95 -11.69
C SER A 272 7.77 12.90 -10.69
N GLU A 273 7.91 13.89 -9.82
CA GLU A 273 8.90 13.90 -8.74
C GLU A 273 8.30 14.55 -7.48
N ALA A 274 8.41 13.89 -6.32
CA ALA A 274 7.94 14.47 -5.07
C ALA A 274 8.65 13.90 -3.82
N ASP A 275 8.70 14.72 -2.78
CA ASP A 275 8.93 14.28 -1.39
C ASP A 275 7.61 13.86 -0.75
N VAL A 276 7.64 12.76 0.01
CA VAL A 276 6.48 12.14 0.63
C VAL A 276 6.74 11.92 2.12
N PRO A 277 6.63 12.96 2.96
CA PRO A 277 6.68 12.80 4.41
C PRO A 277 5.38 12.15 4.91
N THR A 278 5.52 11.21 5.84
CA THR A 278 4.42 10.50 6.52
C THR A 278 4.70 10.46 8.02
N PHE A 279 3.67 10.70 8.83
CA PHE A 279 3.71 10.60 10.28
C PHE A 279 2.41 10.00 10.80
N ASN A 280 2.53 8.98 11.64
CA ASN A 280 1.40 8.26 12.22
C ASN A 280 1.53 8.16 13.73
N VAL A 281 0.38 8.23 14.39
CA VAL A 281 0.23 7.85 15.79
C VAL A 281 -0.93 6.88 15.91
N ALA A 282 -0.73 5.81 16.67
CA ALA A 282 -1.76 4.86 17.04
C ALA A 282 -1.71 4.56 18.55
N TYR A 283 -2.88 4.29 19.12
CA TYR A 283 -3.03 3.96 20.52
C TYR A 283 -4.01 2.80 20.70
N ASP A 284 -3.52 1.72 21.31
CA ASP A 284 -4.32 0.57 21.69
C ASP A 284 -5.08 0.86 23.00
N VAL A 285 -6.40 0.94 22.89
CA VAL A 285 -7.28 1.29 24.00
C VAL A 285 -7.33 0.13 25.00
N GLN A 286 -6.82 0.38 26.20
CA GLN A 286 -6.71 -0.63 27.26
C GLN A 286 -8.06 -1.13 27.83
N ARG A 287 -9.15 -0.37 27.64
CA ARG A 287 -10.50 -0.70 28.13
C ARG A 287 -11.48 -0.75 26.96
N THR A 288 -11.56 -1.90 26.31
CA THR A 288 -12.29 -2.10 25.05
C THR A 288 -13.78 -2.43 25.24
N GLY A 289 -14.21 -2.77 26.46
CA GLY A 289 -15.60 -3.09 26.76
C GLY A 289 -16.07 -4.36 26.07
N TRP A 290 -17.01 -4.25 25.13
CA TRP A 290 -17.54 -5.40 24.38
C TRP A 290 -16.60 -5.86 23.25
N PHE A 291 -15.71 -4.98 22.78
CA PHE A 291 -14.75 -5.31 21.72
C PHE A 291 -13.55 -6.07 22.27
N ASP A 292 -12.94 -6.89 21.41
CA ASP A 292 -11.73 -7.64 21.76
C ASP A 292 -10.48 -6.75 21.61
N SER A 293 -10.52 -5.81 20.65
CA SER A 293 -9.49 -4.78 20.46
C SER A 293 -10.12 -3.47 19.96
N ILE A 294 -9.52 -2.34 20.34
CA ILE A 294 -9.80 -1.04 19.75
C ILE A 294 -8.46 -0.31 19.61
N THR A 295 -8.13 0.11 18.39
CA THR A 295 -6.94 0.92 18.11
C THR A 295 -7.38 2.21 17.47
N CYS A 296 -7.07 3.34 18.10
CA CYS A 296 -7.37 4.66 17.54
C CYS A 296 -6.10 5.32 17.01
N TYR A 297 -6.22 6.02 15.90
CA TYR A 297 -5.06 6.51 15.16
C TYR A 297 -5.33 7.84 14.45
N ASN A 298 -4.22 8.50 14.11
CA ASN A 298 -4.16 9.58 13.16
C ASN A 298 -2.98 9.31 12.21
N ASN A 299 -3.27 9.23 10.92
CA ASN A 299 -2.30 9.03 9.85
C ASN A 299 -2.24 10.30 9.00
N ALA A 300 -1.08 10.95 8.96
CA ALA A 300 -0.88 12.18 8.21
C ALA A 300 0.23 11.98 7.18
N SER A 301 -0.02 12.41 5.95
CA SER A 301 0.97 12.41 4.89
C SER A 301 0.83 13.63 3.99
N ALA A 302 1.91 13.96 3.31
CA ALA A 302 1.88 14.95 2.24
C ALA A 302 2.65 14.43 1.03
N THR A 303 2.33 14.96 -0.13
CA THR A 303 3.10 14.78 -1.36
C THR A 303 3.48 16.17 -1.83
N LEU A 304 4.78 16.44 -1.84
CA LEU A 304 5.38 17.75 -2.08
C LEU A 304 6.16 17.68 -3.40
N PRO A 305 5.54 18.09 -4.53
CA PRO A 305 6.20 18.04 -5.82
C PRO A 305 7.51 18.82 -5.82
N VAL A 306 8.53 18.27 -6.48
CA VAL A 306 9.80 18.95 -6.67
C VAL A 306 9.74 19.75 -7.97
N GLY A 307 10.21 21.00 -7.93
CA GLY A 307 10.21 21.89 -9.09
C GLY A 307 9.13 22.98 -9.03
N GLY A 308 9.07 23.81 -10.07
CA GLY A 308 8.24 25.01 -10.11
C GLY A 308 7.16 25.01 -11.20
N ASP A 309 6.77 23.83 -11.68
CA ASP A 309 5.76 23.73 -12.74
C ASP A 309 4.40 24.29 -12.24
N PRO A 310 3.75 25.20 -13.00
CA PRO A 310 2.52 25.85 -12.57
C PRO A 310 1.33 24.91 -12.42
N GLY A 311 1.40 23.71 -13.01
CA GLY A 311 0.45 22.61 -12.90
C GLY A 311 0.67 21.71 -11.68
N LEU A 312 1.68 21.94 -10.85
CA LEU A 312 1.93 21.14 -9.65
C LEU A 312 1.53 21.88 -8.37
N ARG A 313 1.10 21.11 -7.37
CA ARG A 313 0.72 21.63 -6.05
C ARG A 313 0.77 20.54 -4.98
N ASP A 314 1.20 20.92 -3.79
CA ASP A 314 1.23 20.02 -2.63
C ASP A 314 -0.13 19.37 -2.37
N SER A 315 -0.10 18.06 -2.12
CA SER A 315 -1.25 17.29 -1.62
C SER A 315 -1.04 16.94 -0.17
N ILE A 316 -2.12 16.96 0.60
CA ILE A 316 -2.12 16.58 2.01
C ILE A 316 -3.25 15.59 2.22
N GLN A 317 -2.99 14.54 2.98
CA GLN A 317 -4.00 13.61 3.48
C GLN A 317 -3.85 13.44 4.98
N ASN A 318 -4.97 13.46 5.69
CA ASN A 318 -5.05 13.11 7.09
C ASN A 318 -6.23 12.18 7.32
N VAL A 319 -5.97 10.98 7.84
CA VAL A 319 -6.98 10.01 8.24
C VAL A 319 -6.99 9.90 9.75
N THR A 320 -8.14 10.19 10.37
CA THR A 320 -8.34 10.03 11.82
C THR A 320 -9.45 9.06 12.05
N GLY A 321 -9.21 8.03 12.86
CA GLY A 321 -10.19 6.97 13.02
C GLY A 321 -9.86 6.00 14.14
N CYS A 322 -10.66 4.96 14.23
CA CYS A 322 -10.38 3.81 15.06
C CYS A 322 -10.77 2.52 14.33
N SER A 323 -10.02 1.46 14.60
CA SER A 323 -10.40 0.09 14.27
C SER A 323 -10.96 -0.62 15.49
N PHE A 324 -11.89 -1.55 15.25
CA PHE A 324 -12.62 -2.31 16.27
C PHE A 324 -12.63 -3.79 15.90
N GLY A 325 -12.00 -4.62 16.73
CA GLY A 325 -11.97 -6.07 16.57
C GLY A 325 -13.03 -6.79 17.41
N LYS A 326 -13.70 -7.79 16.82
CA LYS A 326 -14.58 -8.72 17.54
C LYS A 326 -14.66 -10.08 16.85
N GLY A 327 -14.00 -11.09 17.40
CA GLY A 327 -13.90 -12.42 16.79
C GLY A 327 -13.37 -12.32 15.36
N VAL A 328 -14.15 -12.82 14.40
CA VAL A 328 -13.84 -12.73 12.95
C VAL A 328 -14.06 -11.34 12.35
N MET A 329 -14.68 -10.42 13.09
CA MET A 329 -15.04 -9.09 12.59
C MET A 329 -13.93 -8.08 12.88
N LEU A 330 -13.59 -7.28 11.87
CA LEU A 330 -12.78 -6.07 12.02
C LEU A 330 -13.48 -4.92 11.32
N THR A 331 -13.69 -3.82 12.04
CA THR A 331 -14.36 -2.62 11.53
C THR A 331 -13.42 -1.43 11.61
N TYR A 332 -13.36 -0.62 10.56
CA TYR A 332 -12.68 0.67 10.53
C TYR A 332 -13.71 1.80 10.45
N VAL A 333 -13.52 2.85 11.24
CA VAL A 333 -14.29 4.09 11.16
C VAL A 333 -13.31 5.24 10.97
N ASP A 334 -13.25 5.76 9.75
CA ASP A 334 -12.25 6.73 9.32
C ASP A 334 -12.88 8.03 8.85
N TRP A 335 -12.40 9.13 9.39
CA TRP A 335 -12.57 10.45 8.81
C TRP A 335 -11.32 10.81 8.03
N ILE A 336 -11.47 10.92 6.71
CA ILE A 336 -10.41 11.31 5.78
C ILE A 336 -10.63 12.76 5.41
N ALA A 337 -9.62 13.60 5.60
CA ALA A 337 -9.58 14.96 5.08
C ALA A 337 -8.35 15.09 4.18
N GLY A 338 -8.55 15.61 2.97
CA GLY A 338 -7.46 15.82 2.03
C GLY A 338 -7.57 17.14 1.30
N LYS A 339 -6.42 17.63 0.84
CA LYS A 339 -6.29 18.80 -0.03
C LYS A 339 -5.50 18.42 -1.26
N ASN A 340 -6.02 18.77 -2.44
CA ASN A 340 -5.46 18.35 -3.73
C ASN A 340 -5.21 16.83 -3.79
N MET A 341 -6.06 16.02 -3.17
CA MET A 341 -5.81 14.60 -2.97
C MET A 341 -6.87 13.79 -3.71
N TRP A 342 -6.48 13.00 -4.71
CA TRP A 342 -7.42 12.24 -5.56
C TRP A 342 -8.45 11.44 -4.76
N PHE A 343 -7.99 10.70 -3.75
CA PHE A 343 -8.83 9.89 -2.88
C PHE A 343 -9.61 10.66 -1.81
N ALA A 344 -9.45 11.98 -1.80
CA ALA A 344 -10.32 12.93 -1.12
C ALA A 344 -10.81 14.00 -2.11
N GLY A 345 -11.19 13.62 -3.34
CA GLY A 345 -11.92 14.52 -4.26
C GLY A 345 -11.10 15.59 -4.98
N GLY A 346 -9.78 15.59 -4.81
CA GLY A 346 -8.86 16.46 -5.55
C GLY A 346 -8.61 15.99 -6.99
N PRO A 347 -7.84 16.77 -7.78
CA PRO A 347 -7.63 16.53 -9.21
C PRO A 347 -6.56 15.47 -9.53
N GLY A 348 -5.82 15.00 -8.53
CA GLY A 348 -4.67 14.09 -8.66
C GLY A 348 -3.89 14.08 -7.34
N ILE A 349 -2.60 13.73 -7.37
CA ILE A 349 -1.70 13.83 -6.20
C ILE A 349 -0.42 14.59 -6.60
N GLY A 350 -0.11 15.69 -5.94
CA GLY A 350 0.92 16.62 -6.42
C GLY A 350 0.44 17.49 -7.59
N VAL A 351 -0.85 17.45 -7.91
CA VAL A 351 -1.45 18.06 -9.11
C VAL A 351 -2.28 19.28 -8.73
N ARG A 352 -2.17 20.33 -9.55
CA ARG A 352 -2.96 21.55 -9.43
C ARG A 352 -4.11 21.58 -10.42
N ASP A 353 -5.30 21.85 -9.90
CA ASP A 353 -6.44 22.36 -10.65
C ASP A 353 -7.08 23.52 -9.86
N PRO A 354 -6.97 24.77 -10.33
CA PRO A 354 -7.56 25.92 -9.64
C PRO A 354 -9.08 25.85 -9.44
N SER A 355 -9.79 24.99 -10.17
CA SER A 355 -11.22 24.77 -9.99
C SER A 355 -11.54 23.78 -8.86
N ASN A 356 -10.53 23.03 -8.38
CA ASN A 356 -10.68 21.97 -7.40
C ASN A 356 -9.43 21.83 -6.49
N ASP A 357 -8.95 22.94 -5.90
CA ASP A 357 -7.75 22.97 -5.03
C ASP A 357 -8.05 23.07 -3.52
N GLY A 358 -9.30 22.78 -3.16
CA GLY A 358 -9.86 22.89 -1.83
C GLY A 358 -9.57 21.70 -0.90
N TRP A 359 -10.00 21.85 0.35
CA TRP A 359 -10.12 20.74 1.28
C TRP A 359 -11.44 20.03 1.07
N HIS A 360 -11.39 18.73 1.20
CA HIS A 360 -12.50 17.81 1.00
C HIS A 360 -12.41 16.72 2.06
N SER A 361 -13.55 16.21 2.49
CA SER A 361 -13.61 15.20 3.53
C SER A 361 -14.59 14.08 3.22
N ARG A 362 -14.31 12.92 3.80
CA ARG A 362 -15.18 11.76 3.76
C ARG A 362 -15.17 11.00 5.07
N LEU A 363 -16.30 10.39 5.37
CA LEU A 363 -16.41 9.36 6.40
C LEU A 363 -16.49 8.01 5.70
N ASN A 364 -15.68 7.08 6.18
CA ASN A 364 -15.69 5.70 5.73
C ASN A 364 -15.93 4.76 6.91
N VAL A 365 -16.88 3.86 6.76
CA VAL A 365 -17.10 2.75 7.69
C VAL A 365 -16.94 1.44 6.92
N ASN A 366 -15.83 0.74 7.13
CA ASN A 366 -15.59 -0.57 6.55
C ASN A 366 -15.82 -1.65 7.60
N VAL A 367 -16.58 -2.69 7.27
CA VAL A 367 -16.82 -3.85 8.14
C VAL A 367 -16.40 -5.10 7.39
N GLY A 368 -15.42 -5.82 7.91
CA GLY A 368 -14.93 -7.06 7.35
C GLY A 368 -15.11 -8.26 8.26
N PHE A 369 -15.35 -9.42 7.67
CA PHE A 369 -15.41 -10.72 8.32
C PHE A 369 -14.33 -11.62 7.72
N TYR A 370 -13.40 -12.09 8.54
CA TYR A 370 -12.21 -12.85 8.14
C TYR A 370 -12.26 -14.25 8.74
N PHE A 371 -12.05 -15.28 7.94
CA PHE A 371 -12.21 -16.68 8.34
C PHE A 371 -11.07 -17.57 7.88
#